data_AF-A0A8S1EIB6-F1
#
_entry.id   AF-A0A8S1EIB6-F1
#
_cell.length_a   1.000
_cell.length_b   1.000
_cell.length_c   1.000
_cell.angle_alpha   90.00
_cell.angle_beta   90.00
_cell.angle_gamma   90.00
#
_symmetry.space_group_name_H-M   'P 1'
#
loop_
_entity.id
_entity.type
_entity.pdbx_description
1 polymer ?
#
loop_
_entity_poly.entity_id
_entity_poly.type
_entity_poly.pdbx_seq_one_letter_code
_entity_poly.pdbx_strand_id
1 'polypeptide(L)'
;MSWCQKLILVFYTSIYSIYASKADEVAKRLELGSKSLAQGQFGDALTHYHAAVELDPNNYQAMYRRATTYLAMGRGKSAIADLERVLELKPDFNGARLQRANILFKQGELEDAANDYNIVLSHDPSNQELQEKTELIEQHRQYQQQAKRSFADGDCQTAEEYINHIIESQVWDASLYRMRAKCLESRGELKKAIHDMRIVTKLTTDSTDNMFETSRLLYQVGDLDDSLSVIRECLKLNPDHKDCYPFYKKLRKVVKSLENMKKKMDKNDWMGCLEEGQKTIKFDPSTSVQLNVYRLTCRCNREAGHIVEAINQCTEILNEDPSDADILCERAEAYILEEEFDSAIEDYQKATEVNPEHREAKEGLENAKRLKTQAGKRDYYKILGVKRNASKRDITKAYRKLAQKWHPDNFSDEEEKKKAEKKFIDIAAAKEVLSDDQKRQQFDQGIDPLDSDAQRGGHYGHGFPHGFPHGFHHFGGGGGDYSFKFHFG
;
A
#
# COMPACT_ATOMS: atom_id res chain seq x y z
N MET A 1 -70.05 -7.74 51.34
CA MET A 1 -69.23 -8.25 50.22
C MET A 1 -68.84 -9.69 50.50
N SER A 2 -69.18 -10.60 49.59
CA SER A 2 -68.81 -12.02 49.64
C SER A 2 -67.27 -12.17 49.65
N TRP A 3 -66.75 -13.23 50.28
CA TRP A 3 -65.31 -13.55 50.30
C TRP A 3 -64.67 -13.55 48.89
N CYS A 4 -65.43 -13.95 47.86
CA CYS A 4 -65.01 -13.86 46.46
C CYS A 4 -64.77 -12.43 45.98
N GLN A 5 -65.59 -11.45 46.39
CA GLN A 5 -65.39 -10.04 45.97
C GLN A 5 -64.12 -9.44 46.59
N LYS A 6 -63.76 -9.82 47.81
CA LYS A 6 -62.51 -9.36 48.46
C LYS A 6 -61.28 -9.99 47.82
N LEU A 7 -61.32 -11.28 47.48
CA LEU A 7 -60.23 -11.94 46.75
C LEU A 7 -60.04 -11.32 45.35
N ILE A 8 -61.13 -11.11 44.60
CA ILE A 8 -61.05 -10.44 43.29
C ILE A 8 -60.47 -9.04 43.42
N LEU A 9 -60.86 -8.26 44.44
CA LEU A 9 -60.31 -6.92 44.66
C LEU A 9 -58.81 -6.95 45.01
N VAL A 10 -58.35 -7.90 45.83
CA VAL A 10 -56.93 -8.05 46.20
C VAL A 10 -56.09 -8.53 45.01
N PHE A 11 -56.62 -9.44 44.18
CA PHE A 11 -55.99 -9.82 42.91
C PHE A 11 -55.95 -8.65 41.92
N TYR A 12 -57.03 -7.85 41.82
CA TYR A 12 -57.04 -6.66 40.95
C TYR A 12 -56.05 -5.58 41.43
N THR A 13 -55.97 -5.31 42.73
CA THR A 13 -55.05 -4.29 43.27
C THR A 13 -53.59 -4.73 43.20
N SER A 14 -53.29 -6.01 43.40
CA SER A 14 -51.94 -6.56 43.25
C SER A 14 -51.49 -6.59 41.79
N ILE A 15 -52.36 -7.00 40.85
CA ILE A 15 -52.06 -6.95 39.42
C ILE A 15 -51.85 -5.48 38.99
N TYR A 16 -52.73 -4.57 39.39
CA TYR A 16 -52.60 -3.14 39.08
C TYR A 16 -51.31 -2.53 39.65
N SER A 17 -50.94 -2.89 40.88
CA SER A 17 -49.68 -2.45 41.51
C SER A 17 -48.43 -2.97 40.79
N ILE A 18 -48.45 -4.21 40.28
CA ILE A 18 -47.35 -4.77 39.50
C ILE A 18 -47.24 -4.06 38.14
N TYR A 19 -48.36 -3.83 37.44
CA TYR A 19 -48.36 -3.09 36.16
C TYR A 19 -47.90 -1.64 36.33
N ALA A 20 -48.34 -0.95 37.39
CA ALA A 20 -47.87 0.40 37.70
C ALA A 20 -46.36 0.44 37.96
N SER A 21 -45.82 -0.51 38.74
CA SER A 21 -44.38 -0.58 39.01
C SER A 21 -43.53 -0.84 37.75
N LYS A 22 -44.04 -1.60 36.79
CA LYS A 22 -43.38 -1.83 35.49
C LYS A 22 -43.38 -0.58 34.63
N ALA A 23 -44.50 0.14 34.57
CA ALA A 23 -44.61 1.37 33.80
C ALA A 23 -43.64 2.46 34.32
N ASP A 24 -43.52 2.59 35.65
CA ASP A 24 -42.58 3.52 36.28
C ASP A 24 -41.12 3.18 35.96
N GLU A 25 -40.75 1.88 36.00
CA GLU A 25 -39.40 1.46 35.64
C GLU A 25 -39.11 1.67 34.14
N VAL A 26 -40.08 1.42 33.25
CA VAL A 26 -39.93 1.74 31.82
C VAL A 26 -39.69 3.23 31.61
N ALA A 27 -40.48 4.10 32.26
CA ALA A 27 -40.30 5.55 32.17
C ALA A 27 -38.91 6.00 32.64
N LYS A 28 -38.44 5.45 33.77
CA LYS A 28 -37.10 5.69 34.29
C LYS A 28 -36.01 5.25 33.31
N ARG A 29 -36.15 4.08 32.67
CA ARG A 29 -35.20 3.61 31.65
C ARG A 29 -35.19 4.54 30.43
N LEU A 30 -36.35 5.04 30.00
CA LEU A 30 -36.42 5.99 28.89
C LEU A 30 -35.75 7.33 29.23
N GLU A 31 -35.89 7.82 30.45
CA GLU A 31 -35.24 9.04 30.92
C GLU A 31 -33.71 8.87 30.95
N LEU A 32 -33.22 7.80 31.57
CA LEU A 32 -31.79 7.48 31.62
C LEU A 32 -31.20 7.33 30.21
N GLY A 33 -31.88 6.59 29.33
CA GLY A 33 -31.45 6.46 27.93
C GLY A 33 -31.38 7.80 27.21
N SER A 34 -32.35 8.68 27.44
CA SER A 34 -32.38 10.02 26.83
C SER A 34 -31.25 10.92 27.36
N LYS A 35 -30.92 10.80 28.64
CA LYS A 35 -29.78 11.51 29.25
C LYS A 35 -28.46 11.03 28.68
N SER A 36 -28.25 9.72 28.57
CA SER A 36 -27.05 9.14 27.95
C SER A 36 -26.94 9.53 26.47
N LEU A 37 -28.05 9.54 25.74
CA LEU A 37 -28.09 9.99 24.34
C LEU A 37 -27.66 11.46 24.20
N ALA A 38 -28.16 12.35 25.07
CA ALA A 38 -27.78 13.76 25.10
C ALA A 38 -26.29 13.98 25.44
N GLN A 39 -25.67 13.01 26.12
CA GLN A 39 -24.23 13.01 26.43
C GLN A 39 -23.36 12.36 25.32
N GLY A 40 -23.97 11.91 24.22
CA GLY A 40 -23.27 11.18 23.16
C GLY A 40 -22.90 9.73 23.52
N GLN A 41 -23.38 9.22 24.65
CA GLN A 41 -23.13 7.85 25.13
C GLN A 41 -24.13 6.88 24.48
N PHE A 42 -23.97 6.64 23.18
CA PHE A 42 -24.93 5.83 22.41
C PHE A 42 -25.05 4.38 22.91
N GLY A 43 -23.95 3.77 23.39
CA GLY A 43 -23.96 2.40 23.93
C GLY A 43 -24.79 2.27 25.23
N ASP A 44 -24.62 3.22 26.15
CA ASP A 44 -25.39 3.25 27.40
C ASP A 44 -26.86 3.58 27.13
N ALA A 45 -27.13 4.51 26.21
CA ALA A 45 -28.48 4.81 25.76
C ALA A 45 -29.18 3.57 25.19
N LEU A 46 -28.51 2.81 24.31
CA LEU A 46 -29.03 1.54 23.80
C LEU A 46 -29.33 0.55 24.92
N THR A 47 -28.43 0.41 25.91
CA THR A 47 -28.64 -0.52 27.03
C THR A 47 -29.92 -0.18 27.80
N HIS A 48 -30.15 1.10 28.07
CA HIS A 48 -31.37 1.57 28.72
C HIS A 48 -32.61 1.36 27.86
N TYR A 49 -32.55 1.66 26.57
CA TYR A 49 -33.68 1.45 25.65
C TYR A 49 -33.98 -0.02 25.39
N HIS A 50 -32.97 -0.90 25.35
CA HIS A 50 -33.16 -2.35 25.31
C HIS A 50 -33.94 -2.84 26.53
N ALA A 51 -33.51 -2.46 27.73
CA ALA A 51 -34.22 -2.80 28.96
C ALA A 51 -35.66 -2.28 28.97
N ALA A 52 -35.90 -1.06 28.45
CA ALA A 52 -37.25 -0.51 28.34
C ALA A 52 -38.15 -1.34 27.42
N VAL A 53 -37.65 -1.79 26.27
CA VAL A 53 -38.39 -2.64 25.32
C VAL A 53 -38.60 -4.05 25.87
N GLU A 54 -37.66 -4.61 26.64
CA GLU A 54 -37.83 -5.92 27.30
C GLU A 54 -38.91 -5.88 28.39
N LEU A 55 -38.97 -4.78 29.14
CA LEU A 55 -39.97 -4.57 30.20
C LEU A 55 -41.38 -4.36 29.63
N ASP A 56 -41.50 -3.61 28.52
CA ASP A 56 -42.75 -3.42 27.79
C ASP A 56 -42.54 -3.51 26.27
N PRO A 57 -42.75 -4.71 25.69
CA PRO A 57 -42.60 -4.95 24.25
C PRO A 57 -43.63 -4.25 23.36
N ASN A 58 -44.66 -3.59 23.92
CA ASN A 58 -45.64 -2.83 23.14
C ASN A 58 -45.45 -1.31 23.28
N ASN A 59 -44.41 -0.87 23.98
CA ASN A 59 -44.09 0.54 24.10
C ASN A 59 -43.41 1.07 22.82
N TYR A 60 -44.21 1.63 21.92
CA TYR A 60 -43.72 2.21 20.66
C TYR A 60 -42.70 3.34 20.88
N GLN A 61 -42.78 4.09 22.00
CA GLN A 61 -41.83 5.17 22.27
C GLN A 61 -40.45 4.62 22.61
N ALA A 62 -40.38 3.53 23.38
CA ALA A 62 -39.13 2.85 23.68
C ALA A 62 -38.45 2.32 22.42
N MET A 63 -39.23 1.68 21.53
CA MET A 63 -38.75 1.19 20.24
C MET A 63 -38.26 2.34 19.35
N TYR A 64 -39.04 3.42 19.24
CA TYR A 64 -38.64 4.58 18.43
C TYR A 64 -37.35 5.22 18.94
N ARG A 65 -37.20 5.39 20.26
CA ARG A 65 -35.97 5.91 20.87
C ARG A 65 -34.77 5.00 20.60
N ARG A 66 -34.96 3.68 20.70
CA ARG A 66 -33.93 2.68 20.34
C ARG A 66 -33.56 2.77 18.86
N ALA A 67 -34.53 2.86 17.96
CA ALA A 67 -34.31 3.04 16.52
C ALA A 67 -33.49 4.29 16.21
N THR A 68 -33.87 5.44 16.76
CA THR A 68 -33.11 6.70 16.53
C THR A 68 -31.68 6.63 17.07
N THR A 69 -31.46 5.87 18.15
CA THR A 69 -30.12 5.63 18.70
C THR A 69 -29.30 4.72 17.78
N TYR A 70 -29.92 3.66 17.22
CA TYR A 70 -29.28 2.86 16.19
C TYR A 70 -28.89 3.68 14.97
N LEU A 71 -29.73 4.62 14.54
CA LEU A 71 -29.41 5.52 13.43
C LEU A 71 -28.23 6.44 13.72
N ALA A 72 -28.16 7.01 14.92
CA ALA A 72 -27.01 7.81 15.34
C ALA A 72 -25.69 7.00 15.32
N MET A 73 -25.78 5.68 15.51
CA MET A 73 -24.64 4.75 15.40
C MET A 73 -24.40 4.19 13.99
N GLY A 74 -25.18 4.61 12.99
CA GLY A 74 -25.09 4.09 11.62
C GLY A 74 -25.62 2.66 11.43
N ARG A 75 -26.41 2.14 12.38
CA ARG A 75 -26.99 0.78 12.34
C ARG A 75 -28.39 0.78 11.72
N GLY A 76 -28.49 1.12 10.44
CA GLY A 76 -29.77 1.26 9.72
C GLY A 76 -30.65 -0.01 9.73
N LYS A 77 -30.07 -1.20 9.55
CA LYS A 77 -30.81 -2.48 9.56
C LYS A 77 -31.56 -2.72 10.88
N SER A 78 -30.90 -2.49 12.02
CA SER A 78 -31.52 -2.64 13.35
C SER A 78 -32.59 -1.57 13.59
N ALA A 79 -32.39 -0.36 13.09
CA ALA A 79 -33.37 0.72 13.21
C ALA A 79 -34.66 0.44 12.42
N ILE A 80 -34.57 -0.11 11.20
CA ILE A 80 -35.76 -0.45 10.38
C ILE A 80 -36.68 -1.40 11.13
N ALA A 81 -36.16 -2.48 11.70
CA ALA A 81 -36.97 -3.47 12.42
C ALA A 81 -37.78 -2.83 13.56
N ASP A 82 -37.17 -1.91 14.32
CA ASP A 82 -37.86 -1.17 15.37
C ASP A 82 -38.90 -0.18 14.79
N LEU A 83 -38.58 0.51 13.69
CA LEU A 83 -39.49 1.47 13.06
C LEU A 83 -40.70 0.79 12.43
N GLU A 84 -40.53 -0.37 11.81
CA GLU A 84 -41.63 -1.20 11.31
C GLU A 84 -42.56 -1.61 12.44
N ARG A 85 -42.01 -2.10 13.56
CA ARG A 85 -42.82 -2.45 14.73
C ARG A 85 -43.54 -1.24 15.33
N VAL A 86 -42.91 -0.08 15.33
CA VAL A 86 -43.56 1.17 15.74
C VAL A 86 -44.74 1.52 14.83
N LEU A 87 -44.60 1.36 13.52
CA LEU A 87 -45.66 1.64 12.55
C LEU A 87 -46.78 0.59 12.56
N GLU A 88 -46.50 -0.66 12.95
CA GLU A 88 -47.53 -1.67 13.24
C GLU A 88 -48.37 -1.29 14.46
N LEU A 89 -47.72 -0.82 15.54
CA LEU A 89 -48.40 -0.43 16.78
C LEU A 89 -49.10 0.94 16.64
N LYS A 90 -48.49 1.85 15.88
CA LYS A 90 -48.95 3.22 15.70
C LYS A 90 -48.79 3.69 14.24
N PRO A 91 -49.75 3.33 13.36
CA PRO A 91 -49.67 3.64 11.93
C PRO A 91 -49.71 5.14 11.57
N ASP A 92 -50.22 5.99 12.45
CA ASP A 92 -50.31 7.45 12.28
C ASP A 92 -49.02 8.18 12.72
N PHE A 93 -47.99 7.46 13.17
CA PHE A 93 -46.76 8.08 13.65
C PHE A 93 -45.81 8.47 12.52
N ASN A 94 -46.08 9.63 11.91
CA ASN A 94 -45.31 10.19 10.79
C ASN A 94 -43.80 10.36 11.10
N GLY A 95 -43.43 10.57 12.37
CA GLY A 95 -42.02 10.63 12.77
C GLY A 95 -41.26 9.33 12.50
N ALA A 96 -41.83 8.17 12.84
CA ALA A 96 -41.22 6.88 12.52
C ALA A 96 -41.21 6.60 11.01
N ARG A 97 -42.29 6.95 10.32
CA ARG A 97 -42.39 6.81 8.86
C ARG A 97 -41.32 7.62 8.14
N LEU A 98 -41.12 8.87 8.55
CA LEU A 98 -40.08 9.73 8.00
C LEU A 98 -38.67 9.17 8.25
N GLN A 99 -38.39 8.68 9.46
CA GLN A 99 -37.10 8.05 9.76
C GLN A 99 -36.89 6.79 8.91
N ARG A 100 -37.93 5.96 8.71
CA ARG A 100 -37.85 4.77 7.84
C ARG A 100 -37.55 5.16 6.40
N ALA A 101 -38.26 6.15 5.86
CA ALA A 101 -38.03 6.69 4.51
C ALA A 101 -36.58 7.15 4.30
N ASN A 102 -36.00 7.88 5.28
CA ASN A 102 -34.61 8.33 5.21
C ASN A 102 -33.61 7.16 5.18
N ILE A 103 -33.88 6.06 5.90
CA ILE A 103 -33.02 4.87 5.89
C ILE A 103 -33.14 4.15 4.54
N LEU A 104 -34.36 3.92 4.08
CA LEU A 104 -34.64 3.24 2.81
C LEU A 104 -33.99 4.00 1.66
N PHE A 105 -34.07 5.33 1.65
CA PHE A 105 -33.37 6.18 0.69
C PHE A 105 -31.85 5.93 0.72
N LYS A 106 -31.23 5.92 1.91
CA LYS A 106 -29.79 5.65 2.06
C LYS A 106 -29.41 4.23 1.64
N GLN A 107 -30.32 3.26 1.75
CA GLN A 107 -30.13 1.88 1.32
C GLN A 107 -30.37 1.68 -0.18
N GLY A 108 -30.85 2.70 -0.89
CA GLY A 108 -31.19 2.60 -2.31
C GLY A 108 -32.57 1.98 -2.58
N GLU A 109 -33.37 1.71 -1.54
CA GLU A 109 -34.75 1.20 -1.64
C GLU A 109 -35.72 2.34 -1.94
N LEU A 110 -35.61 2.88 -3.16
CA LEU A 110 -36.22 4.14 -3.57
C LEU A 110 -37.75 4.08 -3.67
N GLU A 111 -38.33 2.94 -4.05
CA GLU A 111 -39.80 2.77 -4.13
C GLU A 111 -40.43 2.88 -2.74
N ASP A 112 -39.91 2.13 -1.77
CA ASP A 112 -40.45 2.12 -0.41
C ASP A 112 -40.19 3.46 0.29
N ALA A 113 -39.04 4.09 0.03
CA ALA A 113 -38.77 5.44 0.51
C ALA A 113 -39.77 6.45 -0.04
N ALA A 114 -40.05 6.43 -1.36
CA ALA A 114 -41.03 7.33 -1.98
C ALA A 114 -42.43 7.13 -1.41
N ASN A 115 -42.86 5.87 -1.21
CA ASN A 115 -44.15 5.57 -0.61
C ASN A 115 -44.28 6.17 0.79
N ASP A 116 -43.26 6.01 1.64
CA ASP A 116 -43.28 6.58 2.97
C ASP A 116 -43.27 8.11 2.97
N TYR A 117 -42.46 8.74 2.12
CA TYR A 117 -42.44 10.19 1.97
C TYR A 117 -43.79 10.73 1.50
N ASN A 118 -44.42 10.10 0.51
CA ASN A 118 -45.73 10.51 -0.01
C ASN A 118 -46.83 10.42 1.04
N ILE A 119 -46.81 9.39 1.90
CA ILE A 119 -47.77 9.30 3.00
C ILE A 119 -47.55 10.45 4.00
N VAL A 120 -46.30 10.75 4.37
CA VAL A 120 -46.00 11.88 5.27
C VAL A 120 -46.43 13.21 4.62
N LEU A 121 -46.14 13.41 3.33
CA LEU A 121 -46.52 14.60 2.58
C LEU A 121 -48.04 14.77 2.45
N SER A 122 -48.81 13.67 2.42
CA SER A 122 -50.28 13.75 2.43
C SER A 122 -50.84 14.39 3.71
N HIS A 123 -50.09 14.34 4.82
CA HIS A 123 -50.44 14.96 6.09
C HIS A 123 -49.87 16.38 6.26
N ASP A 124 -48.77 16.70 5.56
CA ASP A 124 -48.16 18.03 5.52
C ASP A 124 -47.77 18.40 4.07
N PRO A 125 -48.74 18.76 3.21
CA PRO A 125 -48.48 19.01 1.79
C PRO A 125 -47.59 20.24 1.53
N SER A 126 -47.45 21.13 2.52
CA SER A 126 -46.60 22.32 2.45
C SER A 126 -45.13 22.06 2.74
N ASN A 127 -44.76 20.82 3.06
CA ASN A 127 -43.39 20.47 3.41
C ASN A 127 -42.47 20.45 2.18
N GLN A 128 -41.84 21.59 1.90
CA GLN A 128 -40.97 21.77 0.75
C GLN A 128 -39.77 20.78 0.76
N GLU A 129 -39.19 20.49 1.94
CA GLU A 129 -38.07 19.53 2.04
C GLU A 129 -38.47 18.13 1.57
N LEU A 130 -39.69 17.68 1.90
CA LEU A 130 -40.21 16.38 1.48
C LEU A 130 -40.55 16.34 -0.01
N GLN A 131 -41.03 17.45 -0.57
CA GLN A 131 -41.25 17.56 -2.01
C GLN A 131 -39.92 17.43 -2.77
N GLU A 132 -38.91 18.19 -2.37
CA GLU A 132 -37.56 18.13 -2.94
C GLU A 132 -36.96 16.72 -2.84
N LYS A 133 -37.12 16.04 -1.70
CA LYS A 133 -36.68 14.64 -1.53
C LYS A 133 -37.40 13.67 -2.45
N THR A 134 -38.69 13.87 -2.70
CA THR A 134 -39.48 12.99 -3.58
C THR A 134 -39.07 13.19 -5.05
N GLU A 135 -38.81 14.43 -5.47
CA GLU A 135 -38.25 14.73 -6.79
C GLU A 135 -36.84 14.14 -6.98
N LEU A 136 -35.99 14.26 -5.95
CA LEU A 136 -34.66 13.66 -5.94
C LEU A 136 -34.71 12.14 -6.11
N ILE A 137 -35.66 11.47 -5.46
CA ILE A 137 -35.84 10.01 -5.59
C ILE A 137 -36.09 9.60 -7.04
N GLU A 138 -36.93 10.34 -7.78
CA GLU A 138 -37.21 10.02 -9.18
C GLU A 138 -35.94 10.12 -10.04
N GLN A 139 -35.12 11.16 -9.82
CA GLN A 139 -33.83 11.28 -10.50
C GLN A 139 -32.89 10.12 -10.14
N HIS A 140 -32.80 9.77 -8.86
CA HIS A 140 -31.96 8.68 -8.39
C HIS A 140 -32.40 7.32 -8.94
N ARG A 141 -33.71 7.11 -9.11
CA ARG A 141 -34.29 5.91 -9.71
C ARG A 141 -33.84 5.75 -11.15
N GLN A 142 -33.82 6.84 -11.92
CA GLN A 142 -33.32 6.83 -13.29
C GLN A 142 -31.83 6.48 -13.35
N TYR A 143 -31.00 7.11 -12.49
CA TYR A 143 -29.58 6.78 -12.40
C TYR A 143 -29.33 5.34 -11.97
N GLN A 144 -30.03 4.82 -10.95
CA GLN A 144 -29.93 3.41 -10.55
C GLN A 144 -30.28 2.46 -11.69
N GLN A 145 -31.34 2.77 -12.46
CA GLN A 145 -31.76 1.93 -13.59
C GLN A 145 -30.70 1.95 -14.71
N GLN A 146 -30.16 3.12 -15.05
CA GLN A 146 -29.14 3.26 -16.08
C GLN A 146 -27.82 2.62 -15.67
N ALA A 147 -27.41 2.76 -14.40
CA ALA A 147 -26.26 2.06 -13.83
C ALA A 147 -26.42 0.54 -13.95
N LYS A 148 -27.56 -0.01 -13.52
CA LYS A 148 -27.84 -1.46 -13.59
C LYS A 148 -27.85 -2.00 -15.02
N ARG A 149 -28.43 -1.25 -15.96
CA ARG A 149 -28.46 -1.63 -17.39
C ARG A 149 -27.06 -1.62 -17.99
N SER A 150 -26.34 -0.50 -17.86
CA SER A 150 -24.97 -0.35 -18.38
C SER A 150 -24.04 -1.43 -17.80
N PHE A 151 -24.16 -1.71 -16.51
CA PHE A 151 -23.42 -2.79 -15.85
C PHE A 151 -23.75 -4.16 -16.44
N ALA A 152 -25.04 -4.46 -16.68
CA ALA A 152 -25.47 -5.72 -17.30
C ALA A 152 -24.99 -5.86 -18.75
N ASP A 153 -24.90 -4.75 -19.48
CA ASP A 153 -24.37 -4.68 -20.84
C ASP A 153 -22.84 -4.76 -20.89
N GLY A 154 -22.17 -4.71 -19.74
CA GLY A 154 -20.71 -4.73 -19.61
C GLY A 154 -20.04 -3.36 -19.79
N ASP A 155 -20.82 -2.29 -20.00
CA ASP A 155 -20.33 -0.92 -20.06
C ASP A 155 -20.04 -0.39 -18.64
N CYS A 156 -18.85 -0.76 -18.17
CA CYS A 156 -18.37 -0.43 -16.84
C CYS A 156 -18.18 1.08 -16.65
N GLN A 157 -17.76 1.80 -17.70
CA GLN A 157 -17.48 3.23 -17.59
C GLN A 157 -18.77 4.02 -17.35
N THR A 158 -19.79 3.79 -18.19
CA THR A 158 -21.08 4.46 -18.03
C THR A 158 -21.80 4.02 -16.76
N ALA A 159 -21.66 2.75 -16.36
CA ALA A 159 -22.20 2.30 -15.06
C ALA A 159 -21.58 3.09 -13.89
N GLU A 160 -20.26 3.28 -13.88
CA GLU A 160 -19.56 4.03 -12.83
C GLU A 160 -19.96 5.51 -12.80
N GLU A 161 -20.15 6.14 -13.96
CA GLU A 161 -20.63 7.53 -14.06
C GLU A 161 -21.99 7.69 -13.35
N TYR A 162 -22.96 6.81 -13.65
CA TYR A 162 -24.27 6.84 -12.99
C TYR A 162 -24.20 6.48 -11.51
N ILE A 163 -23.34 5.54 -11.11
CA ILE A 163 -23.14 5.20 -9.69
C ILE A 163 -22.59 6.41 -8.93
N ASN A 164 -21.63 7.15 -9.50
CA ASN A 164 -21.01 8.30 -8.83
C ASN A 164 -22.01 9.43 -8.55
N HIS A 165 -23.07 9.58 -9.36
CA HIS A 165 -24.14 10.54 -9.07
C HIS A 165 -24.96 10.22 -7.81
N ILE A 166 -25.04 8.94 -7.39
CA ILE A 166 -25.98 8.51 -6.35
C ILE A 166 -25.31 7.90 -5.11
N ILE A 167 -24.06 7.44 -5.22
CA ILE A 167 -23.38 6.68 -4.15
C ILE A 167 -23.16 7.49 -2.86
N GLU A 168 -23.01 8.81 -2.97
CA GLU A 168 -22.86 9.70 -1.81
C GLU A 168 -24.18 9.90 -1.05
N SER A 169 -25.31 9.76 -1.73
CA SER A 169 -26.64 9.83 -1.10
C SER A 169 -27.08 8.47 -0.55
N GLN A 170 -26.74 7.40 -1.30
CA GLN A 170 -27.14 6.02 -1.03
C GLN A 170 -26.00 5.24 -0.38
N VAL A 171 -25.44 5.81 0.69
CA VAL A 171 -24.24 5.31 1.39
C VAL A 171 -24.38 3.91 2.00
N TRP A 172 -25.60 3.38 2.09
CA TRP A 172 -25.91 2.05 2.62
C TRP A 172 -26.39 1.06 1.54
N ASP A 173 -26.39 1.46 0.26
CA ASP A 173 -26.67 0.56 -0.85
C ASP A 173 -25.41 -0.25 -1.21
N ALA A 174 -25.30 -1.44 -0.63
CA ALA A 174 -24.20 -2.36 -0.91
C ALA A 174 -24.13 -2.79 -2.38
N SER A 175 -25.23 -2.72 -3.14
CA SER A 175 -25.25 -3.14 -4.53
C SER A 175 -24.46 -2.18 -5.44
N LEU A 176 -24.50 -0.87 -5.16
CA LEU A 176 -23.74 0.13 -5.90
C LEU A 176 -22.23 -0.08 -5.76
N TYR A 177 -21.76 -0.22 -4.52
CA TYR A 177 -20.36 -0.52 -4.23
C TYR A 177 -19.93 -1.85 -4.87
N ARG A 178 -20.78 -2.87 -4.84
CA ARG A 178 -20.48 -4.16 -5.48
C ARG A 178 -20.37 -4.04 -7.00
N MET A 179 -21.28 -3.32 -7.67
CA MET A 179 -21.21 -3.10 -9.12
C MET A 179 -19.95 -2.32 -9.48
N ARG A 180 -19.67 -1.21 -8.78
CA ARG A 180 -18.47 -0.41 -9.01
C ARG A 180 -17.18 -1.20 -8.75
N ALA A 181 -17.13 -2.01 -7.68
CA ALA A 181 -15.99 -2.88 -7.41
C ALA A 181 -15.71 -3.85 -8.58
N LYS A 182 -16.76 -4.43 -9.18
CA LYS A 182 -16.62 -5.31 -10.36
C LYS A 182 -16.14 -4.56 -11.60
N CYS A 183 -16.62 -3.33 -11.81
CA CYS A 183 -16.11 -2.45 -12.87
C CYS A 183 -14.63 -2.10 -12.65
N LEU A 184 -14.23 -1.78 -11.42
CA LEU A 184 -12.85 -1.48 -11.07
C LEU A 184 -11.94 -2.70 -11.24
N GLU A 185 -12.43 -3.88 -10.85
CA GLU A 185 -11.72 -5.15 -11.03
C GLU A 185 -11.47 -5.45 -12.52
N SER A 186 -12.47 -5.28 -13.39
CA SER A 186 -12.32 -5.51 -14.84
C SER A 186 -11.30 -4.57 -15.50
N ARG A 187 -11.07 -3.39 -14.90
CA ARG A 187 -10.06 -2.40 -15.31
C ARG A 187 -8.70 -2.61 -14.64
N GLY A 188 -8.54 -3.62 -13.78
CA GLY A 188 -7.31 -3.89 -13.04
C GLY A 188 -7.05 -2.96 -11.86
N GLU A 189 -8.01 -2.10 -11.49
CA GLU A 189 -7.90 -1.17 -10.35
C GLU A 189 -8.23 -1.88 -9.01
N LEU A 190 -7.53 -2.99 -8.75
CA LEU A 190 -7.84 -3.91 -7.66
C LEU A 190 -7.85 -3.25 -6.27
N LYS A 191 -6.93 -2.31 -6.00
CA LYS A 191 -6.88 -1.57 -4.72
C LYS A 191 -8.18 -0.78 -4.47
N LYS A 192 -8.76 -0.17 -5.52
CA LYS A 192 -10.04 0.55 -5.42
C LYS A 192 -11.22 -0.43 -5.31
N ALA A 193 -11.19 -1.54 -6.04
CA ALA A 193 -12.20 -2.60 -5.91
C ALA A 193 -12.25 -3.17 -4.47
N ILE A 194 -11.09 -3.40 -3.85
CA ILE A 194 -10.98 -3.85 -2.45
C ILE A 194 -11.59 -2.82 -1.50
N HIS A 195 -11.37 -1.53 -1.73
CA HIS A 195 -11.97 -0.47 -0.91
C HIS A 195 -13.50 -0.56 -0.91
N ASP A 196 -14.11 -0.65 -2.09
CA ASP A 196 -15.56 -0.80 -2.22
C ASP A 196 -16.06 -2.11 -1.59
N MET A 197 -15.35 -3.22 -1.80
CA MET A 197 -15.72 -4.51 -1.21
C MET A 197 -15.61 -4.55 0.32
N ARG A 198 -14.69 -3.79 0.93
CA ARG A 198 -14.65 -3.59 2.39
C ARG A 198 -15.90 -2.87 2.90
N ILE A 199 -16.44 -1.93 2.13
CA ILE A 199 -17.73 -1.29 2.43
C ILE A 199 -18.86 -2.31 2.30
N VAL A 200 -18.91 -3.07 1.19
CA VAL A 200 -19.93 -4.11 0.96
C VAL A 200 -19.98 -5.10 2.12
N THR A 201 -18.84 -5.69 2.50
CA THR A 201 -18.76 -6.66 3.59
C THR A 201 -19.17 -6.09 4.95
N LYS A 202 -18.95 -4.79 5.20
CA LYS A 202 -19.45 -4.11 6.40
C LYS A 202 -20.97 -3.90 6.37
N LEU A 203 -21.56 -3.66 5.20
CA LEU A 203 -23.01 -3.51 5.03
C LEU A 203 -23.75 -4.88 5.01
N THR A 204 -23.08 -5.93 4.52
CA THR A 204 -23.60 -7.30 4.40
C THR A 204 -22.74 -8.26 5.23
N THR A 205 -22.75 -8.10 6.55
CA THR A 205 -21.93 -8.89 7.49
C THR A 205 -22.27 -10.39 7.51
N ASP A 206 -23.39 -10.77 6.94
CA ASP A 206 -23.95 -12.11 6.84
C ASP A 206 -23.66 -12.79 5.47
N SER A 207 -23.11 -12.05 4.50
CA SER A 207 -22.86 -12.58 3.16
C SER A 207 -21.47 -13.20 3.06
N THR A 208 -21.45 -14.53 3.04
CA THR A 208 -20.24 -15.32 2.81
C THR A 208 -19.66 -15.13 1.41
N ASP A 209 -20.50 -14.98 0.39
CA ASP A 209 -20.07 -14.68 -0.98
C ASP A 209 -19.28 -13.36 -1.07
N ASN A 210 -19.77 -12.27 -0.46
CA ASN A 210 -19.06 -10.99 -0.49
C ASN A 210 -17.73 -11.07 0.28
N MET A 211 -17.66 -11.85 1.36
CA MET A 211 -16.40 -12.11 2.08
C MET A 211 -15.41 -12.91 1.22
N PHE A 212 -15.89 -13.93 0.52
CA PHE A 212 -15.07 -14.70 -0.41
C PHE A 212 -14.48 -13.82 -1.50
N GLU A 213 -15.30 -13.01 -2.18
CA GLU A 213 -14.85 -12.11 -3.23
C GLU A 213 -13.83 -11.08 -2.72
N THR A 214 -14.07 -10.50 -1.53
CA THR A 214 -13.11 -9.58 -0.90
C THR A 214 -11.76 -10.26 -0.62
N SER A 215 -11.81 -11.48 -0.08
CA SER A 215 -10.61 -12.27 0.20
C SER A 215 -9.86 -12.65 -1.09
N ARG A 216 -10.58 -12.96 -2.17
CA ARG A 216 -10.00 -13.25 -3.49
C ARG A 216 -9.27 -12.04 -4.07
N LEU A 217 -9.87 -10.85 -3.99
CA LEU A 217 -9.23 -9.61 -4.46
C LEU A 217 -7.95 -9.29 -3.66
N LEU A 218 -8.01 -9.39 -2.33
CA LEU A 218 -6.84 -9.20 -1.45
C LEU A 218 -5.71 -10.18 -1.82
N TYR A 219 -6.05 -11.44 -2.09
CA TYR A 219 -5.10 -12.43 -2.55
C TYR A 219 -4.47 -12.08 -3.90
N GLN A 220 -5.23 -11.54 -4.84
CA GLN A 220 -4.72 -11.13 -6.15
C GLN A 220 -3.72 -9.97 -6.05
N VAL A 221 -3.96 -9.02 -5.14
CA VAL A 221 -3.03 -7.90 -4.89
C VAL A 221 -1.81 -8.35 -4.08
N GLY A 222 -1.88 -9.52 -3.43
CA GLY A 222 -0.79 -10.05 -2.61
C GLY A 222 -0.89 -9.70 -1.13
N ASP A 223 -2.01 -9.12 -0.68
CA ASP A 223 -2.32 -8.88 0.73
C ASP A 223 -2.81 -10.18 1.39
N LEU A 224 -1.91 -11.16 1.50
CA LEU A 224 -2.24 -12.54 1.88
C LEU A 224 -2.73 -12.67 3.33
N ASP A 225 -2.23 -11.84 4.24
CA ASP A 225 -2.63 -11.85 5.65
C ASP A 225 -4.06 -11.31 5.84
N ASP A 226 -4.39 -10.19 5.21
CA ASP A 226 -5.74 -9.62 5.20
C ASP A 226 -6.72 -10.58 4.49
N SER A 227 -6.30 -11.16 3.37
CA SER A 227 -7.07 -12.20 2.67
C SER A 227 -7.38 -13.37 3.61
N LEU A 228 -6.39 -13.82 4.40
CA LEU A 228 -6.55 -14.93 5.34
C LEU A 228 -7.43 -14.56 6.54
N SER A 229 -7.42 -13.30 6.96
CA SER A 229 -8.32 -12.78 7.99
C SER A 229 -9.77 -12.83 7.50
N VAL A 230 -10.05 -12.26 6.33
CA VAL A 230 -11.41 -12.20 5.76
C VAL A 230 -11.98 -13.60 5.49
N ILE A 231 -11.17 -14.52 4.96
CA ILE A 231 -11.66 -15.89 4.67
C ILE A 231 -11.98 -16.67 5.96
N ARG A 232 -11.32 -16.38 7.07
CA ARG A 232 -11.67 -16.97 8.37
C ARG A 232 -13.03 -16.47 8.85
N GLU A 233 -13.36 -15.20 8.64
CA GLU A 233 -14.70 -14.68 8.93
C GLU A 233 -15.76 -15.35 8.04
N CYS A 234 -15.48 -15.57 6.74
CA CYS A 234 -16.38 -16.35 5.88
C CYS A 234 -16.69 -17.73 6.49
N LEU A 235 -15.67 -18.47 6.93
CA LEU A 235 -15.83 -19.81 7.50
C LEU A 235 -16.44 -19.82 8.91
N LYS A 236 -16.37 -18.72 9.66
CA LYS A 236 -17.12 -18.58 10.92
C LYS A 236 -18.62 -18.50 10.68
N LEU A 237 -19.04 -17.85 9.59
CA LEU A 237 -20.46 -17.77 9.21
C LEU A 237 -20.96 -19.09 8.61
N ASN A 238 -20.15 -19.71 7.74
CA ASN A 238 -20.48 -20.99 7.12
C ASN A 238 -19.24 -21.89 7.00
N PRO A 239 -19.04 -22.85 7.93
CA PRO A 239 -17.91 -23.76 7.90
C PRO A 239 -17.84 -24.65 6.66
N ASP A 240 -18.99 -24.94 6.03
CA ASP A 240 -19.14 -25.84 4.89
C ASP A 240 -19.23 -25.09 3.54
N HIS A 241 -18.86 -23.81 3.51
CA HIS A 241 -18.89 -23.01 2.29
C HIS A 241 -17.94 -23.60 1.23
N LYS A 242 -18.50 -23.91 0.06
CA LYS A 242 -17.82 -24.66 -1.02
C LYS A 242 -16.55 -23.98 -1.52
N ASP A 243 -16.55 -22.66 -1.64
CA ASP A 243 -15.39 -21.91 -2.14
C ASP A 243 -14.44 -21.44 -1.02
N CYS A 244 -14.97 -20.95 0.11
CA CYS A 244 -14.13 -20.44 1.19
C CYS A 244 -13.21 -21.50 1.80
N TYR A 245 -13.65 -22.76 1.97
CA TYR A 245 -12.85 -23.76 2.66
C TYR A 245 -11.62 -24.24 1.85
N PRO A 246 -11.76 -24.62 0.56
CA PRO A 246 -10.60 -24.93 -0.28
C PRO A 246 -9.65 -23.73 -0.42
N PHE A 247 -10.18 -22.52 -0.57
CA PHE A 247 -9.37 -21.31 -0.69
C PHE A 247 -8.59 -21.02 0.59
N TYR A 248 -9.24 -21.09 1.76
CA TYR A 248 -8.58 -20.99 3.07
C TYR A 248 -7.46 -22.00 3.24
N LYS A 249 -7.67 -23.27 2.86
CA LYS A 249 -6.63 -24.31 2.97
C LYS A 249 -5.39 -23.96 2.16
N LYS A 250 -5.60 -23.53 0.91
CA LYS A 250 -4.54 -23.09 0.00
C LYS A 250 -3.80 -21.89 0.61
N LEU A 251 -4.52 -20.83 0.95
CA LEU A 251 -3.97 -19.58 1.47
C LEU A 251 -3.23 -19.76 2.80
N ARG A 252 -3.82 -20.49 3.75
CA ARG A 252 -3.17 -20.80 5.03
C ARG A 252 -1.83 -21.49 4.83
N LYS A 253 -1.73 -22.41 3.86
CA LYS A 253 -0.47 -23.11 3.58
C LYS A 253 0.58 -22.15 3.02
N VAL A 254 0.20 -21.26 2.10
CA VAL A 254 1.09 -20.24 1.55
C VAL A 254 1.58 -19.28 2.65
N VAL A 255 0.68 -18.68 3.41
CA VAL A 255 1.03 -17.77 4.51
C VAL A 255 1.94 -18.47 5.52
N LYS A 256 1.64 -19.75 5.84
CA LYS A 256 2.50 -20.52 6.74
C LYS A 256 3.91 -20.74 6.18
N SER A 257 4.02 -20.93 4.87
CA SER A 257 5.30 -21.08 4.19
C SER A 257 6.12 -19.79 4.25
N LEU A 258 5.49 -18.63 4.01
CA LEU A 258 6.12 -17.31 4.12
C LEU A 258 6.58 -17.02 5.56
N GLU A 259 5.78 -17.37 6.57
CA GLU A 259 6.21 -17.30 7.98
C GLU A 259 7.45 -18.17 8.24
N ASN A 260 7.51 -19.37 7.67
CA ASN A 260 8.65 -20.26 7.82
C ASN A 260 9.89 -19.72 7.12
N MET A 261 9.75 -19.08 5.96
CA MET A 261 10.85 -18.38 5.28
C MET A 261 11.43 -17.28 6.17
N LYS A 262 10.59 -16.40 6.73
CA LYS A 262 11.02 -15.36 7.68
C LYS A 262 11.79 -15.95 8.86
N LYS A 263 11.30 -17.05 9.45
CA LYS A 263 12.02 -17.75 10.54
C LYS A 263 13.37 -18.35 10.14
N LYS A 264 13.56 -18.70 8.87
CA LYS A 264 14.86 -19.17 8.35
C LYS A 264 15.80 -17.98 8.17
N MET A 265 15.30 -16.84 7.68
CA MET A 265 16.05 -15.58 7.62
C MET A 265 16.54 -15.15 9.00
N ASP A 266 15.70 -15.21 10.03
CA ASP A 266 16.08 -14.88 11.42
C ASP A 266 17.21 -15.78 11.96
N LYS A 267 17.39 -16.97 11.37
CA LYS A 267 18.44 -17.93 11.72
C LYS A 267 19.64 -17.88 10.77
N ASN A 268 19.66 -16.95 9.82
CA ASN A 268 20.62 -16.85 8.71
C ASN A 268 20.69 -18.14 7.85
N ASP A 269 19.62 -18.92 7.82
CA ASP A 269 19.48 -20.09 6.93
C ASP A 269 18.98 -19.63 5.55
N TRP A 270 19.87 -18.97 4.80
CA TRP A 270 19.56 -18.36 3.51
C TRP A 270 19.18 -19.39 2.46
N MET A 271 19.94 -20.48 2.36
CA MET A 271 19.63 -21.58 1.43
C MET A 271 18.29 -22.24 1.76
N GLY A 272 18.00 -22.48 3.05
CA GLY A 272 16.70 -23.00 3.46
C GLY A 272 15.54 -22.04 3.17
N CYS A 273 15.76 -20.71 3.27
CA CYS A 273 14.79 -19.69 2.83
C CYS A 273 14.48 -19.84 1.33
N LEU A 274 15.50 -19.95 0.48
CA LEU A 274 15.35 -20.10 -0.97
C LEU A 274 14.63 -21.39 -1.36
N GLU A 275 14.99 -22.52 -0.74
CA GLU A 275 14.32 -23.80 -0.98
C GLU A 275 12.83 -23.77 -0.61
N GLU A 276 12.48 -23.12 0.51
CA GLU A 276 11.09 -22.96 0.93
C GLU A 276 10.31 -22.07 -0.05
N GLY A 277 10.94 -20.97 -0.50
CA GLY A 277 10.37 -20.08 -1.51
C GLY A 277 10.05 -20.83 -2.81
N GLN A 278 10.99 -21.63 -3.31
CA GLN A 278 10.78 -22.43 -4.51
C GLN A 278 9.66 -23.47 -4.35
N LYS A 279 9.58 -24.14 -3.18
CA LYS A 279 8.47 -25.06 -2.86
C LYS A 279 7.13 -24.33 -2.81
N THR A 280 7.11 -23.08 -2.31
CA THR A 280 5.92 -22.23 -2.22
C THR A 280 5.42 -21.85 -3.61
N ILE A 281 6.29 -21.35 -4.48
CA ILE A 281 5.95 -21.01 -5.88
C ILE A 281 5.48 -22.24 -6.64
N LYS A 282 6.13 -23.41 -6.43
CA LYS A 282 5.70 -24.66 -7.06
C LYS A 282 4.31 -25.10 -6.60
N PHE A 283 3.97 -24.88 -5.34
CA PHE A 283 2.64 -25.17 -4.80
C PHE A 283 1.59 -24.19 -5.33
N ASP A 284 1.97 -22.93 -5.48
CA ASP A 284 1.08 -21.85 -5.91
C ASP A 284 1.81 -20.86 -6.84
N PRO A 285 1.71 -21.06 -8.16
CA PRO A 285 2.47 -20.28 -9.14
C PRO A 285 1.81 -18.94 -9.49
N SER A 286 0.80 -18.50 -8.72
CA SER A 286 0.17 -17.19 -8.97
C SER A 286 1.16 -16.05 -8.76
N THR A 287 1.07 -15.01 -9.59
CA THR A 287 1.92 -13.81 -9.52
C THR A 287 1.97 -13.20 -8.12
N SER A 288 0.83 -13.11 -7.42
CA SER A 288 0.76 -12.53 -6.08
C SER A 288 1.61 -13.29 -5.05
N VAL A 289 1.62 -14.62 -5.11
CA VAL A 289 2.46 -15.47 -4.25
C VAL A 289 3.93 -15.40 -4.66
N GLN A 290 4.20 -15.39 -5.96
CA GLN A 290 5.56 -15.25 -6.49
C GLN A 290 6.22 -13.95 -6.02
N LEU A 291 5.53 -12.80 -6.12
CA LEU A 291 6.04 -11.51 -5.66
C LEU A 291 6.26 -11.49 -4.13
N ASN A 292 5.35 -12.08 -3.36
CA ASN A 292 5.53 -12.23 -1.91
C ASN A 292 6.77 -13.09 -1.55
N VAL A 293 7.03 -14.14 -2.33
CA VAL A 293 8.23 -14.96 -2.16
C VAL A 293 9.48 -14.16 -2.55
N TYR A 294 9.46 -13.44 -3.67
CA TYR A 294 10.58 -12.62 -4.14
C TYR A 294 10.96 -11.52 -3.15
N ARG A 295 9.99 -10.91 -2.48
CA ARG A 295 10.24 -9.92 -1.41
C ARG A 295 11.14 -10.46 -0.31
N LEU A 296 11.06 -11.76 -0.02
CA LEU A 296 11.92 -12.42 0.96
C LEU A 296 13.21 -12.96 0.31
N THR A 297 13.08 -13.57 -0.87
CA THR A 297 14.21 -14.25 -1.50
C THR A 297 15.21 -13.30 -2.15
N CYS A 298 14.87 -12.05 -2.45
CA CYS A 298 15.87 -11.07 -2.91
C CYS A 298 17.00 -10.93 -1.88
N ARG A 299 16.65 -10.68 -0.61
CA ARG A 299 17.62 -10.65 0.50
C ARG A 299 18.30 -12.02 0.71
N CYS A 300 17.54 -13.13 0.70
CA CYS A 300 18.14 -14.46 0.89
C CYS A 300 19.15 -14.80 -0.22
N ASN A 301 18.91 -14.39 -1.47
CA ASN A 301 19.83 -14.59 -2.59
C ASN A 301 21.10 -13.73 -2.42
N ARG A 302 20.94 -12.46 -2.03
CA ARG A 302 22.06 -11.55 -1.76
C ARG A 302 22.99 -12.11 -0.68
N GLU A 303 22.42 -12.52 0.46
CA GLU A 303 23.18 -13.10 1.58
C GLU A 303 23.76 -14.48 1.27
N ALA A 304 23.17 -15.24 0.34
CA ALA A 304 23.72 -16.49 -0.17
C ALA A 304 24.81 -16.30 -1.24
N GLY A 305 25.05 -15.07 -1.71
CA GLY A 305 26.00 -14.76 -2.78
C GLY A 305 25.47 -14.93 -4.20
N HIS A 306 24.16 -15.16 -4.37
CA HIS A 306 23.49 -15.23 -5.67
C HIS A 306 23.03 -13.82 -6.10
N ILE A 307 23.99 -12.93 -6.37
CA ILE A 307 23.71 -11.49 -6.49
C ILE A 307 22.88 -11.15 -7.73
N VAL A 308 23.16 -11.80 -8.86
CA VAL A 308 22.41 -11.60 -10.12
C VAL A 308 20.93 -11.99 -9.92
N GLU A 309 20.65 -13.12 -9.29
CA GLU A 309 19.30 -13.55 -8.96
C GLU A 309 18.60 -12.60 -7.98
N ALA A 310 19.32 -12.03 -7.02
CA ALA A 310 18.79 -11.01 -6.12
C ALA A 310 18.33 -9.77 -6.90
N ILE A 311 19.19 -9.22 -7.77
CA ILE A 311 18.88 -8.05 -8.60
C ILE A 311 17.65 -8.32 -9.47
N ASN A 312 17.59 -9.49 -10.12
CA ASN A 312 16.47 -9.87 -10.98
C ASN A 312 15.15 -9.93 -10.18
N GLN A 313 15.14 -10.60 -9.03
CA GLN A 313 13.93 -10.73 -8.21
C GLN A 313 13.47 -9.39 -7.63
N CYS A 314 14.39 -8.57 -7.14
CA CYS A 314 14.05 -7.22 -6.69
C CYS A 314 13.49 -6.37 -7.85
N THR A 315 14.02 -6.52 -9.06
CA THR A 315 13.53 -5.80 -10.25
C THR A 315 12.12 -6.22 -10.64
N GLU A 316 11.79 -7.52 -10.60
CA GLU A 316 10.43 -8.00 -10.85
C GLU A 316 9.40 -7.40 -9.88
N ILE A 317 9.78 -7.20 -8.61
CA ILE A 317 8.89 -6.54 -7.62
C ILE A 317 8.73 -5.05 -7.97
N LEU A 318 9.82 -4.37 -8.31
CA LEU A 318 9.82 -2.94 -8.63
C LEU A 318 9.15 -2.62 -9.97
N ASN A 319 8.97 -3.59 -10.87
CA ASN A 319 8.14 -3.41 -12.06
C ASN A 319 6.65 -3.21 -11.70
N GLU A 320 6.19 -3.84 -10.62
CA GLU A 320 4.81 -3.73 -10.13
C GLU A 320 4.65 -2.57 -9.13
N ASP A 321 5.63 -2.38 -8.24
CA ASP A 321 5.67 -1.25 -7.31
C ASP A 321 7.02 -0.54 -7.36
N PRO A 322 7.20 0.42 -8.30
CA PRO A 322 8.45 1.17 -8.44
C PRO A 322 8.79 2.05 -7.24
N SER A 323 7.82 2.23 -6.33
CA SER A 323 7.94 3.08 -5.14
C SER A 323 8.25 2.30 -3.86
N ASP A 324 8.61 1.03 -3.95
CA ASP A 324 8.93 0.25 -2.76
C ASP A 324 10.35 0.58 -2.25
N ALA A 325 10.44 1.46 -1.26
CA ALA A 325 11.70 1.95 -0.73
C ALA A 325 12.57 0.85 -0.09
N ASP A 326 11.96 -0.14 0.56
CA ASP A 326 12.68 -1.26 1.18
C ASP A 326 13.34 -2.12 0.09
N ILE A 327 12.59 -2.43 -0.97
CA ILE A 327 13.09 -3.26 -2.09
C ILE A 327 14.12 -2.50 -2.94
N LEU A 328 13.96 -1.18 -3.12
CA LEU A 328 14.99 -0.33 -3.74
C LEU A 328 16.31 -0.41 -2.95
N CYS A 329 16.24 -0.37 -1.61
CA CYS A 329 17.43 -0.52 -0.77
C CYS A 329 18.08 -1.90 -0.93
N GLU A 330 17.30 -2.98 -0.91
CA GLU A 330 17.82 -4.34 -1.08
C GLU A 330 18.48 -4.54 -2.45
N ARG A 331 17.92 -3.95 -3.52
CA ARG A 331 18.54 -3.99 -4.86
C ARG A 331 19.81 -3.15 -4.93
N ALA A 332 19.82 -1.98 -4.30
CA ALA A 332 21.01 -1.13 -4.22
C ALA A 332 22.17 -1.82 -3.49
N GLU A 333 21.88 -2.57 -2.42
CA GLU A 333 22.90 -3.38 -1.73
C GLU A 333 23.47 -4.48 -2.65
N ALA A 334 22.63 -5.11 -3.47
CA ALA A 334 23.08 -6.07 -4.47
C ALA A 334 23.97 -5.41 -5.54
N TYR A 335 23.61 -4.22 -6.03
CA TYR A 335 24.44 -3.46 -6.98
C TYR A 335 25.80 -3.05 -6.39
N ILE A 336 25.87 -2.71 -5.10
CA ILE A 336 27.15 -2.43 -4.44
C ILE A 336 28.08 -3.65 -4.49
N LEU A 337 27.53 -4.86 -4.32
CA LEU A 337 28.32 -6.10 -4.36
C LEU A 337 28.84 -6.43 -5.76
N GLU A 338 28.12 -6.02 -6.81
CA GLU A 338 28.57 -6.09 -8.21
C GLU A 338 29.44 -4.88 -8.62
N GLU A 339 29.79 -4.00 -7.69
CA GLU A 339 30.53 -2.74 -7.94
C GLU A 339 29.82 -1.78 -8.91
N GLU A 340 28.52 -1.94 -9.13
CA GLU A 340 27.66 -1.05 -9.92
C GLU A 340 27.18 0.14 -9.07
N PHE A 341 28.12 1.00 -8.67
CA PHE A 341 27.80 2.08 -7.73
C PHE A 341 26.82 3.13 -8.28
N ASP A 342 26.78 3.33 -9.60
CA ASP A 342 25.83 4.25 -10.23
C ASP A 342 24.39 3.77 -10.06
N SER A 343 24.14 2.49 -10.38
CA SER A 343 22.84 1.84 -10.19
C SER A 343 22.41 1.87 -8.71
N ALA A 344 23.35 1.58 -7.80
CA ALA A 344 23.08 1.63 -6.36
C ALA A 344 22.71 3.05 -5.87
N ILE A 345 23.40 4.08 -6.35
CA ILE A 345 23.11 5.48 -5.98
C ILE A 345 21.73 5.88 -6.49
N GLU A 346 21.37 5.51 -7.72
CA GLU A 346 20.06 5.81 -8.31
C GLU A 346 18.92 5.18 -7.48
N ASP A 347 19.04 3.91 -7.11
CA ASP A 347 18.03 3.22 -6.30
C ASP A 347 17.89 3.83 -4.90
N TYR A 348 18.99 4.14 -4.22
CA TYR A 348 18.91 4.82 -2.92
C TYR A 348 18.35 6.24 -3.03
N GLN A 349 18.65 6.98 -4.10
CA GLN A 349 18.06 8.29 -4.34
C GLN A 349 16.54 8.17 -4.46
N LYS A 350 16.05 7.26 -5.32
CA LYS A 350 14.62 6.98 -5.46
C LYS A 350 14.00 6.59 -4.12
N ALA A 351 14.64 5.72 -3.34
CA ALA A 351 14.16 5.32 -2.02
C ALA A 351 14.03 6.52 -1.06
N THR A 352 14.99 7.45 -1.07
CA THR A 352 14.93 8.68 -0.27
C THR A 352 13.90 9.70 -0.77
N GLU A 353 13.58 9.71 -2.06
CA GLU A 353 12.53 10.57 -2.63
C GLU A 353 11.14 10.07 -2.25
N VAL A 354 10.92 8.75 -2.32
CA VAL A 354 9.68 8.11 -1.89
C VAL A 354 9.48 8.27 -0.39
N ASN A 355 10.51 7.94 0.40
CA ASN A 355 10.45 8.01 1.85
C ASN A 355 11.65 8.82 2.40
N PRO A 356 11.46 10.14 2.58
CA PRO A 356 12.50 11.01 3.11
C PRO A 356 12.94 10.66 4.53
N GLU A 357 12.23 9.85 5.30
CA GLU A 357 12.62 9.42 6.65
C GLU A 357 13.24 8.02 6.68
N HIS A 358 13.44 7.38 5.52
CA HIS A 358 14.04 6.06 5.43
C HIS A 358 15.52 6.11 5.79
N ARG A 359 15.85 5.67 7.01
CA ARG A 359 17.20 5.74 7.55
C ARG A 359 18.22 4.93 6.74
N GLU A 360 17.90 3.69 6.42
CA GLU A 360 18.80 2.79 5.66
C GLU A 360 19.10 3.34 4.26
N ALA A 361 18.11 3.93 3.57
CA ALA A 361 18.32 4.56 2.28
C ALA A 361 19.31 5.74 2.34
N LYS A 362 19.20 6.60 3.37
CA LYS A 362 20.13 7.73 3.57
C LYS A 362 21.56 7.25 3.83
N GLU A 363 21.72 6.32 4.78
CA GLU A 363 23.03 5.76 5.15
C GLU A 363 23.64 5.00 3.95
N GLY A 364 22.84 4.23 3.23
CA GLY A 364 23.20 3.51 2.02
C GLY A 364 23.65 4.44 0.89
N LEU A 365 22.95 5.55 0.67
CA LEU A 365 23.32 6.55 -0.35
C LEU A 365 24.69 7.18 -0.07
N GLU A 366 24.94 7.58 1.18
CA GLU A 366 26.25 8.13 1.57
C GLU A 366 27.36 7.09 1.39
N ASN A 367 27.10 5.84 1.78
CA ASN A 367 28.03 4.74 1.62
C ASN A 367 28.33 4.46 0.13
N ALA A 368 27.32 4.37 -0.72
CA ALA A 368 27.46 4.12 -2.16
C ALA A 368 28.28 5.22 -2.85
N LYS A 369 28.01 6.50 -2.52
CA LYS A 369 28.80 7.64 -3.01
C LYS A 369 30.26 7.55 -2.56
N ARG A 370 30.50 7.22 -1.29
CA ARG A 370 31.85 7.04 -0.75
C ARG A 370 32.59 5.91 -1.46
N LEU A 371 31.95 4.77 -1.68
CA LEU A 371 32.51 3.63 -2.39
C LEU A 371 32.81 3.96 -3.86
N LYS A 372 31.91 4.66 -4.56
CA LYS A 372 32.16 5.18 -5.91
C LYS A 372 33.41 6.06 -5.97
N THR A 373 33.53 7.02 -5.04
CA THR A 373 34.71 7.89 -4.97
C THR A 373 35.98 7.09 -4.66
N GLN A 374 35.91 6.07 -3.79
CA GLN A 374 37.05 5.20 -3.51
C GLN A 374 37.45 4.33 -4.71
N ALA A 375 36.48 3.80 -5.47
CA ALA A 375 36.71 3.03 -6.68
C ALA A 375 37.28 3.90 -7.82
N GLY A 376 36.85 5.16 -7.90
CA GLY A 376 37.37 6.15 -8.86
C GLY A 376 38.78 6.67 -8.52
N LYS A 377 39.24 6.53 -7.27
CA LYS A 377 40.60 6.90 -6.90
C LYS A 377 41.60 5.93 -7.51
N ARG A 378 42.40 6.44 -8.45
CA ARG A 378 43.48 5.70 -9.09
C ARG A 378 44.58 5.38 -8.06
N ASP A 379 44.79 4.09 -7.76
CA ASP A 379 45.99 3.68 -7.03
C ASP A 379 47.18 3.56 -7.98
N TYR A 380 47.94 4.66 -8.13
CA TYR A 380 49.08 4.72 -9.04
C TYR A 380 50.16 3.67 -8.73
N TYR A 381 50.34 3.28 -7.47
CA TYR A 381 51.30 2.24 -7.08
C TYR A 381 50.82 0.86 -7.55
N LYS A 382 49.53 0.58 -7.40
CA LYS A 382 48.90 -0.66 -7.89
C LYS A 382 48.90 -0.73 -9.43
N ILE A 383 48.66 0.39 -10.11
CA ILE A 383 48.68 0.48 -11.58
C ILE A 383 50.07 0.11 -12.13
N LEU A 384 51.16 0.64 -11.54
CA LEU A 384 52.52 0.29 -11.96
C LEU A 384 53.04 -1.02 -11.35
N GLY A 385 52.34 -1.60 -10.38
CA GLY A 385 52.77 -2.81 -9.67
C GLY A 385 54.05 -2.60 -8.84
N VAL A 386 54.24 -1.41 -8.28
CA VAL A 386 55.43 -1.04 -7.50
C VAL A 386 55.06 -0.75 -6.04
N LYS A 387 56.01 -0.95 -5.12
CA LYS A 387 55.80 -0.65 -3.69
C LYS A 387 55.78 0.86 -3.45
N ARG A 388 55.13 1.30 -2.37
CA ARG A 388 55.07 2.73 -1.98
C ARG A 388 56.45 3.39 -1.77
N ASN A 389 57.46 2.61 -1.41
CA ASN A 389 58.85 3.07 -1.26
C ASN A 389 59.72 2.89 -2.52
N ALA A 390 59.12 2.59 -3.68
CA ALA A 390 59.86 2.37 -4.92
C ALA A 390 60.66 3.61 -5.35
N SER A 391 61.87 3.39 -5.85
CA SER A 391 62.72 4.47 -6.36
C SER A 391 62.18 4.99 -7.71
N LYS A 392 62.56 6.21 -8.11
CA LYS A 392 62.22 6.75 -9.45
C LYS A 392 62.67 5.83 -10.58
N ARG A 393 63.78 5.11 -10.37
CA ARG A 393 64.31 4.12 -11.33
C ARG A 393 63.39 2.91 -11.46
N ASP A 394 62.82 2.43 -10.35
CA ASP A 394 61.88 1.29 -10.34
C ASP A 394 60.55 1.67 -11.00
N ILE A 395 60.05 2.88 -10.71
CA ILE A 395 58.85 3.46 -11.34
C ILE A 395 59.03 3.56 -12.85
N THR A 396 60.16 4.10 -13.31
CA THR A 396 60.48 4.23 -14.75
C THR A 396 60.60 2.86 -15.42
N LYS A 397 61.21 1.87 -14.73
CA LYS A 397 61.34 0.50 -15.24
C LYS A 397 59.99 -0.19 -15.36
N ALA A 398 59.13 -0.06 -14.36
CA ALA A 398 57.77 -0.60 -14.36
C ALA A 398 56.91 0.04 -15.46
N TYR A 399 56.98 1.37 -15.60
CA TYR A 399 56.32 2.11 -16.67
C TYR A 399 56.75 1.60 -18.04
N ARG A 400 58.05 1.51 -18.35
CA ARG A 400 58.52 1.04 -19.66
C ARG A 400 58.01 -0.35 -20.01
N LYS A 401 58.02 -1.27 -19.03
CA LYS A 401 57.52 -2.63 -19.20
C LYS A 401 56.02 -2.66 -19.49
N LEU A 402 55.23 -1.89 -18.75
CA LEU A 402 53.77 -1.86 -18.89
C LEU A 402 53.33 -1.07 -20.13
N ALA A 403 53.99 0.05 -20.44
CA ALA A 403 53.76 0.84 -21.64
C ALA A 403 54.05 0.04 -22.91
N GLN A 404 55.16 -0.72 -22.94
CA GLN A 404 55.45 -1.61 -24.07
C GLN A 404 54.41 -2.73 -24.19
N LYS A 405 53.91 -3.26 -23.07
CA LYS A 405 52.91 -4.35 -23.08
C LYS A 405 51.54 -3.87 -23.55
N TRP A 406 51.09 -2.71 -23.05
CA TRP A 406 49.75 -2.18 -23.26
C TRP A 406 49.69 -1.09 -24.34
N HIS A 407 50.70 -0.98 -25.19
CA HIS A 407 50.65 -0.07 -26.32
C HIS A 407 49.49 -0.46 -27.26
N PRO A 408 48.61 0.46 -27.68
CA PRO A 408 47.45 0.13 -28.52
C PRO A 408 47.81 -0.59 -29.82
N ASP A 409 48.98 -0.30 -30.40
CA ASP A 409 49.49 -0.95 -31.62
C ASP A 409 49.74 -2.46 -31.47
N ASN A 410 49.78 -2.99 -30.24
CA ASN A 410 49.94 -4.41 -30.01
C ASN A 410 48.63 -5.21 -30.16
N PHE A 411 47.49 -4.54 -30.31
CA PHE A 411 46.16 -5.15 -30.34
C PHE A 411 45.46 -4.83 -31.66
N SER A 412 44.99 -5.88 -32.35
CA SER A 412 44.30 -5.79 -33.64
C SER A 412 42.78 -5.78 -33.53
N ASP A 413 42.24 -6.27 -32.41
CA ASP A 413 40.79 -6.25 -32.13
C ASP A 413 40.38 -4.90 -31.52
N GLU A 414 39.26 -4.35 -31.99
CA GLU A 414 38.83 -2.99 -31.66
C GLU A 414 38.43 -2.85 -30.18
N GLU A 415 37.83 -3.88 -29.59
CA GLU A 415 37.44 -3.89 -28.19
C GLU A 415 38.65 -4.12 -27.27
N GLU A 416 39.61 -4.96 -27.66
CA GLU A 416 40.88 -5.09 -26.94
C GLU A 416 41.74 -3.83 -27.03
N LYS A 417 41.75 -3.15 -28.19
CA LYS A 417 42.48 -1.90 -28.39
C LYS A 417 41.96 -0.79 -27.49
N LYS A 418 40.64 -0.61 -27.40
CA LYS A 418 40.03 0.34 -26.43
C LYS A 418 40.39 0.02 -24.98
N LYS A 419 40.44 -1.27 -24.60
CA LYS A 419 40.87 -1.70 -23.26
C LYS A 419 42.36 -1.40 -23.03
N ALA A 420 43.20 -1.60 -24.03
CA ALA A 420 44.62 -1.29 -23.98
C ALA A 420 44.87 0.22 -23.87
N GLU A 421 44.13 1.04 -24.62
CA GLU A 421 44.18 2.51 -24.54
C GLU A 421 43.85 3.02 -23.14
N LYS A 422 42.75 2.56 -22.53
CA LYS A 422 42.40 2.93 -21.14
C LYS A 422 43.53 2.59 -20.16
N LYS A 423 44.09 1.37 -20.26
CA LYS A 423 45.21 0.96 -19.40
C LYS A 423 46.47 1.77 -19.64
N PHE A 424 46.78 2.09 -20.89
CA PHE A 424 47.94 2.90 -21.26
C PHE A 424 47.85 4.32 -20.68
N ILE A 425 46.66 4.93 -20.72
CA ILE A 425 46.37 6.21 -20.08
C ILE A 425 46.64 6.14 -18.57
N ASP A 426 46.11 5.12 -17.88
CA ASP A 426 46.33 4.96 -16.44
C ASP A 426 47.81 4.73 -16.09
N ILE A 427 48.53 3.94 -16.90
CA ILE A 427 49.98 3.69 -16.75
C ILE A 427 50.78 4.99 -16.91
N ALA A 428 50.41 5.84 -17.88
CA ALA A 428 51.03 7.13 -18.11
C ALA A 428 50.78 8.10 -16.95
N ALA A 429 49.52 8.19 -16.49
CA ALA A 429 49.13 8.99 -15.34
C ALA A 429 49.89 8.55 -14.07
N ALA A 430 50.01 7.24 -13.82
CA ALA A 430 50.75 6.72 -12.70
C ALA A 430 52.24 7.05 -12.75
N LYS A 431 52.86 7.03 -13.93
CA LYS A 431 54.24 7.48 -14.11
C LYS A 431 54.37 8.97 -13.83
N GLU A 432 53.44 9.81 -14.30
CA GLU A 432 53.48 11.25 -14.08
C GLU A 432 53.42 11.59 -12.59
N VAL A 433 52.48 10.98 -11.85
CA VAL A 433 52.31 11.24 -10.42
C VAL A 433 53.48 10.71 -9.60
N LEU A 434 53.93 9.48 -9.86
CA LEU A 434 54.94 8.84 -9.00
C LEU A 434 56.39 9.26 -9.30
N SER A 435 56.66 9.81 -10.49
CA SER A 435 58.02 10.27 -10.85
C SER A 435 58.32 11.71 -10.43
N ASP A 436 57.29 12.51 -10.19
CA ASP A 436 57.36 13.87 -9.63
C ASP A 436 57.26 13.83 -8.10
N ASP A 437 58.23 14.43 -7.40
CA ASP A 437 58.32 14.32 -5.93
C ASP A 437 57.16 15.05 -5.23
N GLN A 438 56.68 16.17 -5.79
CA GLN A 438 55.58 16.94 -5.20
C GLN A 438 54.24 16.24 -5.42
N LYS A 439 53.97 15.77 -6.64
CA LYS A 439 52.74 15.03 -6.95
C LYS A 439 52.68 13.71 -6.18
N ARG A 440 53.81 12.99 -6.08
CA ARG A 440 53.89 11.77 -5.27
C ARG A 440 53.61 12.03 -3.79
N GLN A 441 54.18 13.10 -3.24
CA GLN A 441 53.94 13.47 -1.85
C GLN A 441 52.48 13.85 -1.59
N GLN A 442 51.84 14.60 -2.50
CA GLN A 442 50.40 14.89 -2.44
C GLN A 442 49.56 13.61 -2.46
N PHE A 443 49.89 12.69 -3.38
CA PHE A 443 49.22 11.40 -3.48
C PHE A 443 49.41 10.53 -2.22
N ASP A 444 50.62 10.50 -1.66
CA ASP A 444 50.92 9.79 -0.41
C ASP A 444 50.21 10.39 0.81
N GLN A 445 49.85 11.68 0.75
CA GLN A 445 49.01 12.37 1.74
C GLN A 445 47.49 12.17 1.51
N GLY A 446 47.11 11.39 0.48
CA GLY A 446 45.71 11.07 0.17
C GLY A 446 45.01 12.07 -0.75
N ILE A 447 45.75 13.02 -1.34
CA ILE A 447 45.26 14.00 -2.30
C ILE A 447 45.68 13.54 -3.70
N ASP A 448 44.74 13.23 -4.58
CA ASP A 448 45.09 12.85 -5.96
C ASP A 448 45.48 14.10 -6.78
N PRO A 449 46.74 14.24 -7.21
CA PRO A 449 47.23 15.43 -7.91
C PRO A 449 46.68 15.57 -9.33
N LEU A 450 46.05 14.53 -9.88
CA LEU A 450 45.40 14.56 -11.19
C LEU A 450 43.87 14.63 -11.09
N ASP A 451 43.31 14.70 -9.88
CA ASP A 451 41.87 14.87 -9.67
C ASP A 451 41.46 16.34 -9.85
N SER A 452 40.50 16.56 -10.74
CA SER A 452 39.99 17.88 -11.12
C SER A 452 39.30 18.63 -9.98
N ASP A 453 38.78 17.93 -8.97
CA ASP A 453 38.10 18.56 -7.83
C ASP A 453 39.08 19.06 -6.75
N ALA A 454 40.29 18.48 -6.66
CA ALA A 454 41.32 18.91 -5.70
C ALA A 454 41.97 20.26 -6.06
N GLN A 455 41.91 20.68 -7.34
CA GLN A 455 42.50 21.94 -7.81
C GLN A 455 41.63 23.19 -7.56
N ARG A 456 40.38 23.04 -7.09
CA ARG A 456 39.51 24.17 -6.76
C ARG A 456 39.64 24.69 -5.32
N GLY A 457 40.43 24.01 -4.47
CA GLY A 457 40.47 24.22 -3.02
C GLY A 457 41.66 24.99 -2.42
N GLY A 458 42.48 25.69 -3.21
CA GLY A 458 43.60 26.43 -2.63
C GLY A 458 44.34 27.34 -3.61
N HIS A 459 43.97 28.62 -3.65
CA HIS A 459 44.73 29.63 -4.39
C HIS A 459 45.06 30.82 -3.49
N TYR A 460 46.28 30.82 -2.95
CA TYR A 460 47.05 32.05 -2.72
C TYR A 460 48.33 31.96 -3.56
N GLY A 461 48.63 33.07 -4.22
CA GLY A 461 49.47 33.17 -5.41
C GLY A 461 50.91 32.65 -5.29
N HIS A 462 51.46 32.25 -6.43
CA HIS A 462 52.52 32.99 -7.12
C HIS A 462 52.67 32.46 -8.55
N GLY A 463 52.63 33.36 -9.53
CA GLY A 463 52.72 33.03 -10.95
C GLY A 463 54.14 32.72 -11.41
N PHE A 464 54.25 31.87 -12.43
CA PHE A 464 55.31 31.94 -13.44
C PHE A 464 54.73 31.65 -14.83
N PRO A 465 55.28 32.24 -15.90
CA PRO A 465 54.65 32.32 -17.21
C PRO A 465 55.30 31.34 -18.20
N HIS A 466 54.52 30.38 -18.70
CA HIS A 466 54.62 29.89 -20.08
C HIS A 466 53.38 29.05 -20.38
N GLY A 467 52.46 29.64 -21.14
CA GLY A 467 51.26 28.99 -21.61
C GLY A 467 51.58 27.97 -22.71
N PHE A 468 51.02 26.77 -22.57
CA PHE A 468 50.62 25.95 -23.70
C PHE A 468 49.12 26.16 -23.93
N PRO A 469 48.68 26.47 -25.15
CA PRO A 469 47.28 26.65 -25.46
C PRO A 469 46.67 25.27 -25.73
N HIS A 470 45.85 24.78 -24.80
CA HIS A 470 44.54 24.17 -25.07
C HIS A 470 43.99 23.60 -23.76
N GLY A 471 42.92 24.25 -23.27
CA GLY A 471 42.13 23.73 -22.17
C GLY A 471 41.49 22.41 -22.58
N PHE A 472 41.64 21.40 -21.73
CA PHE A 472 40.87 20.17 -21.79
C PHE A 472 39.40 20.49 -21.51
N HIS A 473 38.66 20.78 -22.57
CA HIS A 473 37.21 20.65 -22.56
C HIS A 473 36.86 19.18 -22.70
N HIS A 474 35.92 18.74 -21.86
CA HIS A 474 35.16 17.51 -22.04
C HIS A 474 34.82 17.27 -23.52
N PHE A 475 35.27 16.14 -24.06
CA PHE A 475 34.81 15.70 -25.37
C PHE A 475 33.61 14.77 -25.20
N GLY A 476 32.43 15.37 -25.31
CA GLY A 476 31.29 14.69 -25.93
C GLY A 476 31.62 14.44 -27.41
N GLY A 477 31.14 13.32 -27.93
CA GLY A 477 31.59 12.71 -29.18
C GLY A 477 31.55 13.61 -30.41
N GLY A 478 32.52 13.39 -31.29
CA GLY A 478 32.57 13.96 -32.63
C GLY A 478 33.86 13.52 -33.33
N GLY A 479 33.72 12.66 -34.34
CA GLY A 479 34.84 12.08 -35.07
C GLY A 479 35.76 13.12 -35.70
N GLY A 480 37.05 12.94 -35.50
CA GLY A 480 38.12 13.72 -36.12
C GLY A 480 39.40 12.89 -36.10
N ASP A 481 39.84 12.48 -37.28
CA ASP A 481 41.04 11.70 -37.53
C ASP A 481 42.30 12.54 -37.24
N TYR A 482 43.09 12.16 -36.22
CA TYR A 482 44.34 12.84 -35.87
C TYR A 482 45.53 11.88 -36.04
N SER A 483 46.26 12.03 -37.16
CA SER A 483 47.55 11.36 -37.34
C SER A 483 48.66 12.14 -36.60
N PHE A 484 49.34 11.50 -35.65
CA PHE A 484 50.56 12.03 -35.04
C PHE A 484 51.79 11.45 -35.72
N LYS A 485 52.67 12.30 -36.27
CA LYS A 485 54.04 11.94 -36.66
C LYS A 485 55.01 12.39 -35.56
N PHE A 486 55.85 11.48 -35.08
CA PHE A 486 56.95 11.80 -34.18
C PHE A 486 58.31 11.49 -34.83
N HIS A 487 59.25 12.42 -34.67
CA HIS A 487 60.68 12.22 -34.91
C HIS A 487 61.36 11.86 -33.59
N PHE A 488 62.19 10.83 -33.62
CA PHE A 488 63.07 10.45 -32.52
C PHE A 488 64.48 10.98 -32.79
N GLY A 489 65.01 11.72 -31.82
CA GLY A 489 66.43 12.02 -31.64
C GLY A 489 66.89 11.53 -30.28
#